data_AF-A0A6G1CGG5-F1
#
_entry.id   AF-A0A6G1CGG5-F1
#
_cell.length_a   1.000
_cell.length_b   1.000
_cell.length_c   1.000
_cell.angle_alpha   90.00
_cell.angle_beta   90.00
_cell.angle_gamma   90.00
#
_symmetry.space_group_name_H-M   'P 1'
#
loop_
_entity.id
_entity.type
_entity.pdbx_description
1 polymer ?
#
loop_
_entity_poly.entity_id
_entity_poly.type
_entity_poly.pdbx_seq_one_letter_code
_entity_poly.pdbx_strand_id
1 'polypeptide(L)'
;MSHHGGLRPVSPRDREEGYIDMPPVMEDEAAVAAAARRIYERLVECGRVQELEDDVDCFQRQLRLHFRRLPARYLVDMCGSSTVAVNVKAEEVMIHRKLLADCADPANRPVVHARFLTSFQVAVDDHHTHPTIPSSDLIRTVYLHEIVFGCLDKPKLLSQLSALVSEIGLNIREAHVYSTVDGFSLSVFLVDGWYKEEAGGLLKAIKEALRSN
;
A
#
# COMPACT_ATOMS: atom_id res chain seq x y z
N MET A 1 53.93 -45.74 -20.84
CA MET A 1 53.27 -46.28 -19.64
C MET A 1 52.65 -45.10 -18.91
N SER A 2 51.33 -45.02 -18.92
CA SER A 2 50.54 -43.83 -18.62
C SER A 2 50.37 -43.61 -17.13
N HIS A 3 50.61 -42.39 -16.65
CA HIS A 3 50.25 -41.96 -15.29
C HIS A 3 48.75 -41.72 -15.22
N HIS A 4 48.02 -42.54 -14.45
CA HIS A 4 46.65 -42.26 -14.04
C HIS A 4 46.68 -41.54 -12.68
N GLY A 5 46.35 -40.25 -12.69
CA GLY A 5 46.06 -39.49 -11.48
C GLY A 5 44.74 -39.95 -10.89
N GLY A 6 44.80 -40.69 -9.79
CA GLY A 6 43.63 -41.04 -8.99
C GLY A 6 43.16 -39.86 -8.16
N LEU A 7 41.97 -39.33 -8.48
CA LEU A 7 41.20 -38.41 -7.64
C LEU A 7 40.88 -39.09 -6.31
N ARG A 8 41.29 -38.48 -5.19
CA ARG A 8 40.81 -38.89 -3.86
C ARG A 8 39.36 -38.39 -3.69
N PRO A 9 38.46 -39.19 -3.07
CA PRO A 9 37.13 -38.71 -2.73
C PRO A 9 37.23 -37.70 -1.57
N VAL A 10 36.59 -36.55 -1.74
CA VAL A 10 36.48 -35.51 -0.71
C VAL A 10 35.51 -36.00 0.37
N SER A 11 35.95 -35.92 1.64
CA SER A 11 35.19 -36.29 2.83
C SER A 11 33.94 -35.40 2.99
N PRO A 12 32.79 -35.90 3.47
CA PRO A 12 31.59 -35.08 3.70
C PRO A 12 31.72 -34.01 4.79
N ARG A 13 32.91 -33.84 5.39
CA ARG A 13 33.16 -32.90 6.51
C ARG A 13 33.81 -31.58 6.12
N ASP A 14 34.00 -31.32 4.83
CA ASP A 14 34.57 -30.05 4.33
C ASP A 14 33.50 -29.10 3.74
N ARG A 15 32.24 -29.20 4.18
CA ARG A 15 31.17 -28.24 3.87
C ARG A 15 30.70 -27.52 5.13
N GLU A 16 31.58 -26.77 5.77
CA GLU A 16 31.18 -25.88 6.85
C GLU A 16 32.21 -24.76 6.98
N GLU A 17 32.20 -23.80 6.06
CA GLU A 17 32.80 -22.50 6.28
C GLU A 17 32.20 -21.51 5.28
N GLY A 18 31.42 -20.55 5.79
CA GLY A 18 30.77 -19.52 4.99
C GLY A 18 29.32 -19.21 5.36
N TYR A 19 28.82 -19.59 6.53
CA TYR A 19 27.69 -18.87 7.12
C TYR A 19 28.29 -17.59 7.72
N ILE A 20 28.31 -16.52 6.91
CA ILE A 20 28.55 -15.18 7.44
C ILE A 20 27.42 -14.97 8.45
N ASP A 21 27.80 -14.96 9.73
CA ASP A 21 26.98 -14.47 10.83
C ASP A 21 26.64 -13.01 10.55
N MET A 22 25.57 -12.80 9.78
CA MET A 22 24.95 -11.51 9.62
C MET A 22 24.38 -11.17 11.00
N PRO A 23 24.78 -10.04 11.61
CA PRO A 23 24.18 -9.62 12.86
C PRO A 23 22.65 -9.54 12.68
N PRO A 24 21.86 -9.83 13.71
CA PRO A 24 20.42 -9.70 13.62
C PRO A 24 20.06 -8.27 13.21
N VAL A 25 18.93 -8.17 12.54
CA VAL A 25 18.25 -7.02 11.91
C VAL A 25 17.91 -5.90 12.92
N MET A 26 18.88 -5.44 13.70
CA MET A 26 18.68 -4.55 14.85
C MET A 26 18.32 -3.11 14.43
N GLU A 27 18.80 -2.64 13.27
CA GLU A 27 18.49 -1.30 12.76
C GLU A 27 17.03 -1.18 12.29
N ASP A 28 16.49 -2.22 11.65
CA ASP A 28 15.09 -2.25 11.23
C ASP A 28 14.16 -2.42 12.45
N GLU A 29 14.55 -3.20 13.47
CA GLU A 29 13.73 -3.38 14.66
C GLU A 29 13.54 -2.11 15.49
N ALA A 30 14.60 -1.32 15.67
CA ALA A 30 14.49 -0.03 16.34
C ALA A 30 13.60 0.94 15.54
N ALA A 31 13.75 0.96 14.21
CA ALA A 31 12.93 1.77 13.31
C ALA A 31 11.45 1.35 13.34
N VAL A 32 11.17 0.05 13.29
CA VAL A 32 9.83 -0.54 13.42
C VAL A 32 9.20 -0.20 14.77
N ALA A 33 9.95 -0.31 15.86
CA ALA A 33 9.46 0.03 17.18
C ALA A 33 9.14 1.53 17.32
N ALA A 34 9.99 2.40 16.74
CA ALA A 34 9.76 3.84 16.69
C ALA A 34 8.55 4.19 15.82
N ALA A 35 8.40 3.55 14.67
CA ALA A 35 7.23 3.70 13.79
C ALA A 35 5.94 3.31 14.50
N ALA A 36 5.88 2.12 15.11
CA ALA A 36 4.73 1.66 15.87
C ALA A 36 4.34 2.62 17.00
N ARG A 37 5.34 3.13 17.74
CA ARG A 37 5.13 4.11 18.81
C ARG A 37 4.57 5.42 18.24
N ARG A 38 5.15 5.93 17.16
CA ARG A 38 4.71 7.16 16.49
C ARG A 38 3.25 7.06 16.01
N ILE A 39 2.86 5.93 15.42
CA ILE A 39 1.46 5.72 14.99
C ILE A 39 0.53 5.69 16.20
N TYR A 40 0.90 4.97 17.26
CA TYR A 40 0.12 4.91 18.50
C TYR A 40 -0.10 6.31 19.12
N GLU A 41 0.98 7.08 19.30
CA GLU A 41 0.93 8.44 19.83
C GLU A 41 -0.01 9.33 19.01
N ARG A 42 0.03 9.22 17.67
CA ARG A 42 -0.84 9.99 16.78
C ARG A 42 -2.32 9.61 16.91
N LEU A 43 -2.63 8.33 17.05
CA LEU A 43 -4.02 7.86 17.26
C LEU A 43 -4.57 8.40 18.58
N VAL A 44 -3.74 8.42 19.64
CA VAL A 44 -4.09 9.01 20.94
C VAL A 44 -4.32 10.52 20.81
N GLU A 45 -3.41 11.26 20.18
CA GLU A 45 -3.51 12.72 19.98
C GLU A 45 -4.77 13.12 19.20
N CYS A 46 -5.21 12.30 18.23
CA CYS A 46 -6.41 12.55 17.45
C CYS A 46 -7.71 12.12 18.15
N GLY A 47 -7.65 11.65 19.40
CA GLY A 47 -8.81 11.20 20.15
C GLY A 47 -9.42 9.89 19.65
N ARG A 48 -8.70 9.12 18.82
CA ARG A 48 -9.16 7.84 18.24
C ARG A 48 -8.97 6.66 19.20
N VAL A 49 -9.28 6.88 20.47
CA VAL A 49 -9.11 5.87 21.54
C VAL A 49 -9.96 4.62 21.27
N GLN A 50 -11.05 4.74 20.53
CA GLN A 50 -11.91 3.61 20.14
C GLN A 50 -11.25 2.64 19.15
N GLU A 51 -10.23 3.09 18.39
CA GLU A 51 -9.46 2.24 17.49
C GLU A 51 -8.31 1.52 18.20
N LEU A 52 -8.05 1.88 19.46
CA LEU A 52 -7.05 1.26 20.30
C LEU A 52 -7.67 0.03 20.98
N GLU A 53 -6.89 -1.04 21.05
CA GLU A 53 -7.26 -2.18 21.90
C GLU A 53 -7.11 -1.80 23.38
N ASP A 54 -7.91 -2.41 24.25
CA ASP A 54 -7.86 -2.19 25.71
C ASP A 54 -6.46 -2.48 26.29
N ASP A 55 -5.70 -3.36 25.62
CA ASP A 55 -4.30 -3.68 25.93
C ASP A 55 -3.35 -2.93 24.97
N VAL A 56 -2.74 -1.87 25.50
CA VAL A 56 -1.77 -1.01 24.78
C VAL A 56 -0.55 -1.79 24.30
N ASP A 57 -0.05 -2.73 25.11
CA ASP A 57 1.15 -3.51 24.76
C ASP A 57 0.84 -4.51 23.66
N CYS A 58 -0.36 -5.11 23.69
CA CYS A 58 -0.87 -5.94 22.60
C CYS A 58 -1.00 -5.12 21.31
N PHE A 59 -1.63 -3.96 21.36
CA PHE A 59 -1.82 -3.12 20.18
C PHE A 59 -0.48 -2.66 19.56
N GLN A 60 0.46 -2.19 20.39
CA GLN A 60 1.79 -1.81 19.91
C GLN A 60 2.54 -3.02 19.31
N ARG A 61 2.40 -4.21 19.89
CA ARG A 61 2.96 -5.43 19.31
C ARG A 61 2.35 -5.73 17.94
N GLN A 62 1.04 -5.58 17.79
CA GLN A 62 0.36 -5.78 16.51
C GLN A 62 0.80 -4.78 15.44
N LEU A 63 1.03 -3.51 15.80
CA LEU A 63 1.61 -2.52 14.89
C LEU A 63 3.02 -2.92 14.45
N ARG A 64 3.87 -3.38 15.37
CA ARG A 64 5.22 -3.88 15.02
C ARG A 64 5.15 -5.07 14.06
N LEU A 65 4.25 -6.02 14.32
CA LEU A 65 4.04 -7.16 13.42
C LEU A 65 3.55 -6.71 12.03
N HIS A 66 2.67 -5.71 11.96
CA HIS A 66 2.23 -5.13 10.70
C HIS A 66 3.39 -4.51 9.91
N PHE A 67 4.26 -3.74 10.56
CA PHE A 67 5.41 -3.15 9.88
C PHE A 67 6.43 -4.21 9.43
N ARG A 68 6.71 -5.22 10.26
CA ARG A 68 7.66 -6.30 9.93
C ARG A 68 7.28 -7.11 8.70
N ARG A 69 5.98 -7.22 8.40
CA ARG A 69 5.55 -7.97 7.20
C ARG A 69 5.65 -7.15 5.91
N LEU A 70 5.84 -5.84 5.99
CA LEU A 70 5.89 -4.93 4.84
C LEU A 70 7.35 -4.54 4.52
N PRO A 71 7.64 -4.14 3.28
CA PRO A 71 8.99 -3.74 2.90
C PRO A 71 9.39 -2.43 3.58
N ALA A 72 10.69 -2.21 3.79
CA ALA A 72 11.21 -1.00 4.45
C ALA A 72 10.71 0.32 3.81
N ARG A 73 10.41 0.33 2.50
CA ARG A 73 9.82 1.51 1.84
C ARG A 73 8.49 1.93 2.47
N TYR A 74 7.66 0.98 2.92
CA TYR A 74 6.39 1.29 3.58
C TYR A 74 6.56 2.09 4.88
N LEU A 75 7.62 1.80 5.65
CA LEU A 75 7.95 2.58 6.84
C LEU A 75 8.27 4.04 6.47
N VAL A 76 9.03 4.26 5.40
CA VAL A 76 9.37 5.61 4.92
C VAL A 76 8.11 6.34 4.43
N ASP A 77 7.25 5.65 3.68
CA ASP A 77 6.04 6.22 3.11
C ASP A 77 5.04 6.59 4.22
N MET A 78 4.86 5.76 5.25
CA MET A 78 3.89 5.98 6.33
C MET A 78 4.43 6.83 7.49
N CYS A 79 5.72 6.76 7.81
CA CYS A 79 6.31 7.47 8.96
C CYS A 79 7.19 8.67 8.57
N GLY A 80 7.37 8.94 7.28
CA GLY A 80 8.15 10.05 6.76
C GLY A 80 7.69 11.44 7.24
N SER A 81 8.64 12.38 7.33
CA SER A 81 8.58 13.58 8.17
C SER A 81 7.77 14.78 7.64
N SER A 82 6.77 14.61 6.76
CA SER A 82 6.02 15.75 6.20
C SER A 82 4.91 16.25 7.14
N THR A 83 5.12 17.43 7.72
CA THR A 83 4.36 18.03 8.83
C THR A 83 2.91 18.44 8.51
N VAL A 84 2.45 18.31 7.27
CA VAL A 84 1.11 18.79 6.85
C VAL A 84 0.12 17.64 6.55
N ALA A 85 0.56 16.38 6.58
CA ALA A 85 -0.32 15.21 6.35
C ALA A 85 -0.12 14.05 7.37
N VAL A 86 0.55 14.29 8.51
CA VAL A 86 0.98 13.20 9.41
C VAL A 86 -0.19 12.43 10.05
N ASN A 87 -1.32 13.10 10.31
CA ASN A 87 -2.49 12.43 10.92
C ASN A 87 -3.19 11.48 9.95
N VAL A 88 -3.20 11.80 8.65
CA VAL A 88 -3.79 10.95 7.60
C VAL A 88 -3.04 9.61 7.51
N LYS A 89 -1.72 9.63 7.75
CA LYS A 89 -0.89 8.41 7.66
C LYS A 89 -1.13 7.40 8.78
N ALA A 90 -1.52 7.86 9.98
CA ALA A 90 -1.89 6.93 11.05
C ALA A 90 -3.18 6.17 10.71
N GLU A 91 -4.16 6.86 10.13
CA GLU A 91 -5.41 6.26 9.66
C GLU A 91 -5.16 5.30 8.49
N GLU A 92 -4.28 5.66 7.56
CA GLU A 92 -3.83 4.79 6.48
C GLU A 92 -3.24 3.48 7.00
N VAL A 93 -2.33 3.55 7.98
CA VAL A 93 -1.76 2.34 8.60
C VAL A 93 -2.86 1.45 9.19
N MET A 94 -3.87 2.02 9.83
CA MET A 94 -4.99 1.26 10.39
C MET A 94 -5.85 0.60 9.31
N ILE A 95 -6.15 1.33 8.23
CA ILE A 95 -6.86 0.81 7.06
C ILE A 95 -6.06 -0.35 6.44
N HIS A 96 -4.79 -0.13 6.11
CA HIS A 96 -3.90 -1.12 5.51
C HIS A 96 -3.75 -2.37 6.37
N ARG A 97 -3.62 -2.20 7.69
CA ARG A 97 -3.54 -3.30 8.65
C ARG A 97 -4.81 -4.14 8.59
N LYS A 98 -5.98 -3.51 8.65
CA LYS A 98 -7.27 -4.18 8.62
C LYS A 98 -7.50 -4.91 7.29
N LEU A 99 -7.28 -4.25 6.15
CA LEU A 99 -7.40 -4.86 4.81
C LEU A 99 -6.60 -6.15 4.69
N LEU A 100 -5.34 -6.11 5.09
CA LEU A 100 -4.45 -7.27 5.02
C LEU A 100 -4.79 -8.34 6.06
N ALA A 101 -5.39 -7.97 7.20
CA ALA A 101 -5.92 -8.96 8.15
C ALA A 101 -7.16 -9.66 7.57
N ASP A 102 -8.06 -8.91 6.94
CA ASP A 102 -9.25 -9.44 6.27
C ASP A 102 -8.86 -10.34 5.08
N CYS A 103 -7.72 -10.08 4.46
CA CYS A 103 -7.14 -10.96 3.44
C CYS A 103 -6.77 -12.34 3.98
N ALA A 104 -6.64 -12.57 5.29
CA ALA A 104 -6.35 -13.90 5.80
C ALA A 104 -7.46 -14.91 5.43
N ASP A 105 -8.71 -14.46 5.35
CA ASP A 105 -9.85 -15.27 4.89
C ASP A 105 -9.93 -15.27 3.35
N PRO A 106 -9.82 -16.43 2.68
CA PRO A 106 -9.98 -16.53 1.24
C PRO A 106 -11.32 -16.02 0.71
N ALA A 107 -12.41 -16.11 1.48
CA ALA A 107 -13.74 -15.67 1.07
C ALA A 107 -13.86 -14.15 0.92
N ASN A 108 -12.97 -13.40 1.57
CA ASN A 108 -12.96 -11.94 1.51
C ASN A 108 -12.12 -11.38 0.35
N ARG A 109 -11.37 -12.23 -0.36
CA ARG A 109 -10.39 -11.78 -1.36
C ARG A 109 -11.04 -11.51 -2.73
N PRO A 110 -10.63 -10.44 -3.45
CA PRO A 110 -9.78 -9.36 -2.97
C PRO A 110 -10.55 -8.41 -2.02
N VAL A 111 -9.89 -7.96 -0.96
CA VAL A 111 -10.44 -6.97 -0.04
C VAL A 111 -10.18 -5.59 -0.64
N VAL A 112 -11.21 -4.73 -0.67
CA VAL A 112 -11.12 -3.40 -1.28
C VAL A 112 -11.66 -2.33 -0.34
N HIS A 113 -10.94 -1.23 -0.26
CA HIS A 113 -11.36 0.01 0.37
C HIS A 113 -11.28 1.16 -0.65
N ALA A 114 -12.20 2.12 -0.53
CA ALA A 114 -12.16 3.35 -1.30
C ALA A 114 -12.60 4.52 -0.44
N ARG A 115 -11.92 5.66 -0.56
CA ARG A 115 -12.29 6.91 0.11
C ARG A 115 -12.01 8.13 -0.75
N PHE A 116 -12.70 9.22 -0.45
CA PHE A 116 -12.40 10.53 -0.99
C PHE A 116 -11.22 11.14 -0.26
N LEU A 117 -10.33 11.82 -0.99
CA LEU A 117 -9.23 12.58 -0.40
C LEU A 117 -9.50 14.07 -0.47
N THR A 118 -9.66 14.61 -1.68
CA THR A 118 -9.81 16.05 -1.88
C THR A 118 -10.33 16.37 -3.28
N SER A 119 -10.72 17.62 -3.52
CA SER A 119 -11.05 18.13 -4.83
C SER A 119 -10.24 19.37 -5.15
N PHE A 120 -9.95 19.58 -6.44
CA PHE A 120 -9.21 20.74 -6.91
C PHE A 120 -9.73 21.20 -8.27
N GLN A 121 -9.52 22.46 -8.60
CA GLN A 121 -9.95 23.07 -9.84
C GLN A 121 -8.81 23.07 -10.86
N VAL A 122 -9.12 22.71 -12.10
CA VAL A 122 -8.17 22.68 -13.22
C VAL A 122 -8.76 23.47 -14.38
N ALA A 123 -7.95 24.34 -14.99
CA ALA A 123 -8.33 25.04 -16.22
C ALA A 123 -8.34 24.05 -17.39
N VAL A 124 -9.39 24.10 -18.21
CA VAL A 124 -9.49 23.29 -19.42
C VAL A 124 -8.93 24.10 -20.60
N ASP A 125 -7.82 23.65 -21.17
CA ASP A 125 -7.26 24.22 -22.40
C ASP A 125 -8.12 23.77 -23.58
N ASP A 126 -8.96 24.65 -24.11
CA ASP A 126 -9.69 24.40 -25.35
C ASP A 126 -8.78 24.75 -26.54
N HIS A 127 -8.14 23.76 -27.15
CA HIS A 127 -7.22 24.00 -28.27
C HIS A 127 -7.92 24.32 -29.60
N HIS A 128 -9.24 24.57 -29.61
CA HIS A 128 -10.06 24.66 -30.84
C HIS A 128 -11.00 25.87 -30.99
N THR A 129 -10.90 26.93 -30.18
CA THR A 129 -11.80 28.10 -30.35
C THR A 129 -11.10 29.39 -30.80
N HIS A 130 -11.57 29.90 -31.94
CA HIS A 130 -11.24 31.20 -32.52
C HIS A 130 -11.70 32.34 -31.58
N PRO A 131 -10.92 33.42 -31.38
CA PRO A 131 -11.16 34.38 -30.29
C PRO A 131 -12.30 35.34 -30.64
N THR A 132 -13.52 35.12 -30.11
CA THR A 132 -14.57 36.17 -30.23
C THR A 132 -15.54 36.33 -29.06
N ILE A 133 -15.42 35.61 -27.94
CA ILE A 133 -16.25 35.88 -26.75
C ILE A 133 -15.41 35.59 -25.49
N PRO A 134 -15.39 36.46 -24.46
CA PRO A 134 -14.79 36.12 -23.18
C PRO A 134 -15.72 35.13 -22.47
N SER A 135 -15.61 33.85 -22.83
CA SER A 135 -16.29 32.77 -22.12
C SER A 135 -15.69 32.70 -20.72
N SER A 136 -16.50 32.89 -19.69
CA SER A 136 -16.08 32.66 -18.30
C SER A 136 -15.43 31.28 -18.18
N ASP A 137 -14.11 31.30 -18.06
CA ASP A 137 -13.18 30.28 -17.58
C ASP A 137 -13.76 28.87 -17.39
N LEU A 138 -13.41 27.97 -18.32
CA LEU A 138 -13.77 26.56 -18.30
C LEU A 138 -12.99 25.83 -17.19
N ILE A 139 -13.36 26.06 -15.93
CA ILE A 139 -12.76 25.42 -14.76
C ILE A 139 -13.48 24.10 -14.49
N ARG A 140 -12.75 22.99 -14.52
CA ARG A 140 -13.24 21.66 -14.15
C ARG A 140 -12.82 21.33 -12.73
N THR A 141 -13.78 20.93 -11.89
CA THR A 141 -13.48 20.30 -10.59
C THR A 141 -13.07 18.85 -10.82
N VAL A 142 -11.94 18.46 -10.24
CA VAL A 142 -11.41 17.10 -10.22
C VAL A 142 -11.52 16.57 -8.80
N TYR A 143 -12.12 15.40 -8.65
CA TYR A 143 -12.19 14.68 -7.37
C TYR A 143 -11.09 13.61 -7.34
N LEU A 144 -10.27 13.66 -6.29
CA LEU A 144 -9.23 12.69 -6.04
C LEU A 144 -9.73 11.67 -5.01
N HIS A 145 -9.71 10.40 -5.40
CA HIS A 145 -10.05 9.26 -4.57
C HIS A 145 -8.84 8.36 -4.37
N GLU A 146 -8.83 7.68 -3.23
CA GLU A 146 -7.92 6.59 -2.96
C GLU A 146 -8.67 5.27 -3.07
N ILE A 147 -8.03 4.28 -3.69
CA ILE A 147 -8.48 2.89 -3.73
C ILE A 147 -7.34 2.02 -3.19
N VAL A 148 -7.65 1.18 -2.20
CA VAL A 148 -6.70 0.24 -1.63
C VAL A 148 -7.20 -1.19 -1.86
N PHE A 149 -6.35 -2.01 -2.47
CA PHE A 149 -6.57 -3.43 -2.69
C PHE A 149 -5.66 -4.25 -1.77
N GLY A 150 -6.25 -5.19 -1.04
CA GLY A 150 -5.55 -6.29 -0.38
C GLY A 150 -5.88 -7.60 -1.07
N CYS A 151 -4.87 -8.35 -1.48
CA CYS A 151 -5.07 -9.67 -2.11
C CYS A 151 -3.81 -10.54 -2.04
N LEU A 152 -3.87 -11.75 -2.60
CA LEU A 152 -2.67 -12.59 -2.75
C LEU A 152 -1.69 -11.95 -3.73
N ASP A 153 -0.42 -11.93 -3.36
CA ASP A 153 0.63 -11.51 -4.28
C ASP A 153 0.81 -12.58 -5.36
N LYS A 154 0.76 -12.15 -6.62
CA LYS A 154 0.86 -13.04 -7.77
C LYS A 154 1.40 -12.29 -9.00
N PRO A 155 2.01 -13.01 -9.95
CA PRO A 155 2.46 -12.40 -11.20
C PRO A 155 1.34 -11.64 -11.91
N LYS A 156 1.67 -10.48 -12.49
CA LYS A 156 0.76 -9.60 -13.26
C LYS A 156 -0.39 -8.97 -12.46
N LEU A 157 -0.37 -9.06 -11.12
CA LEU A 157 -1.39 -8.43 -10.28
C LEU A 157 -1.57 -6.94 -10.59
N LEU A 158 -0.48 -6.18 -10.67
CA LEU A 158 -0.54 -4.74 -10.97
C LEU A 158 -1.17 -4.45 -12.33
N SER A 159 -0.85 -5.25 -13.36
CA SER A 159 -1.47 -5.11 -14.68
C SER A 159 -2.97 -5.41 -14.63
N GLN A 160 -3.41 -6.40 -13.85
CA GLN A 160 -4.83 -6.73 -13.65
C GLN A 160 -5.56 -5.59 -12.95
N LEU A 161 -5.00 -5.05 -11.86
CA LEU A 161 -5.59 -3.94 -11.13
C LEU A 161 -5.64 -2.66 -11.97
N SER A 162 -4.57 -2.36 -12.72
CA SER A 162 -4.54 -1.21 -13.63
C SER A 162 -5.59 -1.31 -14.74
N ALA A 163 -5.79 -2.51 -15.31
CA ALA A 163 -6.81 -2.74 -16.31
C ALA A 163 -8.21 -2.53 -15.73
N LEU A 164 -8.47 -3.04 -14.52
CA LEU A 164 -9.74 -2.86 -13.81
C LEU A 164 -10.04 -1.38 -13.53
N VAL A 165 -9.04 -0.62 -13.07
CA VAL A 165 -9.20 0.83 -12.83
C VAL A 165 -9.54 1.57 -14.12
N SER A 166 -8.90 1.19 -15.23
CA SER A 166 -9.19 1.75 -16.55
C SER A 166 -10.57 1.34 -17.09
N GLU A 167 -11.04 0.12 -16.83
CA GLU A 167 -12.37 -0.37 -17.23
C GLU A 167 -13.50 0.46 -16.60
N ILE A 168 -13.31 0.91 -15.37
CA ILE A 168 -14.25 1.80 -14.66
C ILE A 168 -14.19 3.24 -15.23
N GLY A 169 -13.17 3.56 -16.03
CA GLY A 169 -12.96 4.90 -16.60
C GLY A 169 -12.24 5.87 -15.67
N LEU A 170 -11.47 5.36 -14.72
CA LEU A 170 -10.69 6.16 -13.78
C LEU A 170 -9.28 6.42 -14.32
N ASN A 171 -8.73 7.59 -14.00
CA ASN A 171 -7.34 7.92 -14.35
C ASN A 171 -6.44 7.75 -13.13
N ILE A 172 -5.39 6.96 -13.27
CA ILE A 172 -4.40 6.76 -12.20
C ILE A 172 -3.49 8.00 -12.13
N ARG A 173 -3.45 8.64 -10.96
CA ARG A 173 -2.54 9.74 -10.64
C ARG A 173 -1.28 9.24 -9.96
N GLU A 174 -1.43 8.25 -9.08
CA GLU A 174 -0.33 7.66 -8.33
C GLU A 174 -0.67 6.21 -8.00
N ALA A 175 0.35 5.35 -7.90
CA ALA A 175 0.17 3.97 -7.51
C ALA A 175 1.35 3.49 -6.66
N HIS A 176 1.04 2.90 -5.52
CA HIS A 176 1.99 2.27 -4.62
C HIS A 176 1.64 0.80 -4.45
N VAL A 177 2.62 -0.08 -4.55
CA VAL A 177 2.42 -1.51 -4.32
C VAL A 177 3.46 -2.01 -3.34
N TYR A 178 3.00 -2.78 -2.35
CA TYR A 178 3.81 -3.40 -1.32
C TYR A 178 3.49 -4.90 -1.26
N SER A 179 4.49 -5.73 -1.55
CA SER A 179 4.43 -7.17 -1.31
C SER A 179 4.80 -7.46 0.14
N THR A 180 4.03 -8.30 0.81
CA THR A 180 4.28 -8.71 2.18
C THR A 180 5.05 -10.03 2.24
N VAL A 181 5.81 -10.24 3.31
CA VAL A 181 6.58 -11.49 3.51
C VAL A 181 5.70 -12.72 3.73
N ASP A 182 4.42 -12.52 4.09
CA ASP A 182 3.40 -13.56 4.25
C ASP A 182 2.58 -13.83 2.97
N GLY A 183 3.00 -13.29 1.82
CA GLY A 183 2.46 -13.65 0.49
C GLY A 183 1.22 -12.86 0.05
N PHE A 184 0.96 -11.72 0.67
CA PHE A 184 -0.09 -10.78 0.26
C PHE A 184 0.51 -9.57 -0.47
N SER A 185 -0.35 -8.84 -1.16
CA SER A 185 -0.03 -7.56 -1.78
C SER A 185 -1.03 -6.51 -1.30
N LEU A 186 -0.49 -5.34 -0.95
CA LEU A 186 -1.24 -4.12 -0.67
C LEU A 186 -0.98 -3.14 -1.82
N SER A 187 -1.99 -2.84 -2.62
CA SER A 187 -1.89 -1.90 -3.74
C SER A 187 -2.78 -0.68 -3.50
N VAL A 188 -2.17 0.50 -3.46
CA VAL A 188 -2.85 1.79 -3.24
C VAL A 188 -2.81 2.57 -4.55
N PHE A 189 -3.97 3.03 -5.01
CA PHE A 189 -4.11 3.86 -6.21
C PHE A 189 -4.75 5.19 -5.81
N LEU A 190 -4.12 6.29 -6.19
CA LEU A 190 -4.77 7.60 -6.21
C LEU A 190 -5.32 7.82 -7.61
N VAL A 191 -6.61 8.09 -7.69
CA VAL A 191 -7.34 8.16 -8.96
C VAL A 191 -8.20 9.40 -9.04
N ASP A 192 -8.42 9.87 -10.25
CA ASP A 192 -9.55 10.75 -10.56
C ASP A 192 -10.45 10.12 -11.64
N GLY A 193 -11.43 10.89 -12.09
CA GLY A 193 -12.41 10.45 -13.10
C GLY A 193 -13.73 10.01 -12.48
N TRP A 194 -13.76 9.78 -11.16
CA TRP A 194 -15.00 9.64 -10.43
C TRP A 194 -15.65 11.02 -10.20
N TYR A 195 -16.97 11.10 -10.41
CA TYR A 195 -17.69 12.36 -10.55
C TYR A 195 -18.36 12.86 -9.25
N LYS A 196 -18.14 12.16 -8.13
CA LYS A 196 -18.74 12.47 -6.82
C LYS A 196 -17.69 12.36 -5.72
N GLU A 197 -17.83 13.15 -4.66
CA GLU A 197 -16.99 12.98 -3.46
C GLU A 197 -17.28 11.62 -2.80
N GLU A 198 -18.54 11.23 -2.66
CA GLU A 198 -18.90 9.96 -2.03
C GLU A 198 -18.26 8.73 -2.72
N ALA A 199 -17.46 7.98 -1.95
CA ALA A 199 -16.78 6.78 -2.43
C ALA A 199 -17.65 5.51 -2.43
N GLY A 200 -18.88 5.55 -1.90
CA GLY A 200 -19.78 4.40 -1.84
C GLY A 200 -20.14 3.83 -3.22
N GLY A 201 -20.46 4.73 -4.16
CA GLY A 201 -20.68 4.36 -5.56
C GLY A 201 -19.42 3.83 -6.24
N LEU A 202 -18.26 4.43 -5.97
CA LEU A 202 -16.97 4.00 -6.51
C LEU A 202 -16.63 2.58 -6.04
N LEU A 203 -16.79 2.31 -4.74
CA LEU A 203 -16.57 0.99 -4.16
C LEU A 203 -17.50 -0.06 -4.77
N LYS A 204 -18.76 0.30 -5.02
CA LYS A 204 -19.73 -0.58 -5.69
C LYS A 204 -19.27 -0.91 -7.12
N ALA A 205 -18.88 0.09 -7.90
CA ALA A 205 -18.38 -0.09 -9.26
C ALA A 205 -17.13 -0.99 -9.30
N ILE A 206 -16.18 -0.79 -8.39
CA ILE A 206 -14.98 -1.64 -8.26
C ILE A 206 -15.36 -3.09 -7.96
N LYS A 207 -16.29 -3.31 -7.00
CA LYS A 207 -16.76 -4.66 -6.64
C LYS A 207 -17.50 -5.34 -7.78
N GLU A 208 -18.22 -4.59 -8.62
CA GLU A 208 -18.87 -5.12 -9.81
C GLU A 208 -17.85 -5.50 -10.89
N ALA A 209 -16.88 -4.63 -11.18
CA ALA A 209 -15.80 -4.92 -12.14
C ALA A 209 -14.97 -6.15 -11.73
N LEU A 210 -14.71 -6.32 -10.42
CA LEU A 210 -14.01 -7.49 -9.87
C LEU A 210 -14.75 -8.81 -10.06
N ARG A 211 -16.08 -8.80 -10.21
CA ARG A 211 -16.87 -10.02 -10.46
C ARG A 211 -16.92 -10.40 -11.94
N SER A 212 -16.58 -9.44 -12.81
CA SER A 212 -16.60 -9.60 -14.26
C SER A 212 -15.27 -10.11 -14.83
N ASN A 213 -14.21 -10.17 -14.01
CA ASN A 213 -12.85 -10.63 -14.34
C ASN A 213 -12.52 -11.95 -13.64
#